data_AF-A0A975XYR8-F1
#
_entry.id   AF-A0A975XYR8-F1
#
_cell.length_a   1.000
_cell.length_b   1.000
_cell.length_c   1.000
_cell.angle_alpha   90.00
_cell.angle_beta   90.00
_cell.angle_gamma   90.00
#
_symmetry.space_group_name_H-M   'P 1'
#
loop_
_entity.id
_entity.type
_entity.pdbx_description
1 polymer ?
#
loop_
_entity_poly.entity_id
_entity_poly.type
_entity_poly.pdbx_seq_one_letter_code
_entity_poly.pdbx_strand_id
1 'polypeptide(L)'
;MMNHPSTTVVRRAARALALVPAILVTSATGSAFAEAPEQWQDNGSVSPLHVLMVLVVIPVALFALICLLVYLPSMKKGQLYQPGLAWRNEPEWFGGPRGGAESADVSQPGFVGAGSATDTDPDRGGASGRW
;
A
#
# COMPACT_ATOMS: atom_id res chain seq x y z
N MET A 1 -38.85 -14.16 -26.23
CA MET A 1 -37.53 -14.14 -25.53
C MET A 1 -36.86 -12.83 -25.88
N MET A 2 -36.82 -11.87 -24.95
CA MET A 2 -36.27 -10.53 -25.17
C MET A 2 -34.82 -10.53 -24.65
N ASN A 3 -33.83 -10.42 -25.54
CA ASN A 3 -32.42 -10.32 -25.13
C ASN A 3 -32.17 -8.90 -24.58
N HIS A 4 -31.94 -8.78 -23.28
CA HIS A 4 -31.49 -7.53 -22.69
C HIS A 4 -29.99 -7.34 -22.97
N PRO A 5 -29.57 -6.25 -23.66
CA PRO A 5 -28.16 -5.99 -23.85
C PRO A 5 -27.50 -5.70 -22.51
N SER A 6 -26.38 -6.40 -22.25
CA SER A 6 -25.60 -6.30 -21.02
C SER A 6 -25.12 -4.87 -20.78
N THR A 7 -25.64 -4.24 -19.73
CA THR A 7 -25.40 -2.84 -19.30
C THR A 7 -23.92 -2.51 -19.09
N THR A 8 -23.08 -3.50 -18.84
CA THR A 8 -21.63 -3.39 -18.65
C THR A 8 -20.89 -3.05 -19.95
N VAL A 9 -21.37 -3.54 -21.10
CA VAL A 9 -20.76 -3.28 -22.42
C VAL A 9 -21.02 -1.84 -22.86
N VAL A 10 -22.24 -1.34 -22.61
CA VAL A 10 -22.64 0.05 -22.91
C VAL A 10 -21.81 1.06 -22.11
N ARG A 11 -21.53 0.80 -20.82
CA ARG A 11 -20.69 1.70 -20.00
C ARG A 11 -19.22 1.71 -20.43
N ARG A 12 -18.68 0.59 -20.90
CA ARG A 12 -17.30 0.51 -21.42
C ARG A 12 -17.15 1.22 -22.77
N ALA A 13 -18.14 1.06 -23.66
CA ALA A 13 -18.18 1.76 -24.94
C ALA A 13 -18.30 3.29 -24.77
N ALA A 14 -19.12 3.76 -23.82
CA ALA A 14 -19.26 5.18 -23.51
C ALA A 14 -17.95 5.81 -22.99
N ARG A 15 -17.18 5.08 -22.18
CA ARG A 15 -15.87 5.55 -21.68
C ARG A 15 -14.81 5.62 -22.78
N ALA A 16 -14.81 4.67 -23.71
CA ALA A 16 -13.91 4.70 -24.87
C ALA A 16 -14.23 5.88 -25.80
N LEU A 17 -15.52 6.17 -26.01
CA LEU A 17 -15.97 7.29 -26.84
C LEU A 17 -15.63 8.66 -26.23
N ALA A 18 -15.66 8.78 -24.90
CA ALA A 18 -15.32 10.02 -24.20
C ALA A 18 -13.84 10.43 -24.32
N LEU A 19 -12.93 9.48 -24.59
CA LEU A 19 -11.50 9.76 -24.76
C LEU A 19 -11.15 10.23 -26.18
N VAL A 20 -11.99 9.93 -27.18
CA VAL A 20 -11.78 10.32 -28.58
C VAL A 20 -11.63 11.84 -28.76
N PRO A 21 -12.51 12.71 -28.22
CA PRO A 21 -12.36 14.15 -28.40
C PRO A 21 -11.11 14.69 -27.69
N ALA A 22 -10.73 14.13 -26.54
CA ALA A 22 -9.51 14.54 -25.85
C ALA A 22 -8.26 14.21 -26.68
N ILE A 23 -8.18 12.99 -27.21
CA ILE A 23 -7.07 12.57 -28.09
C ILE A 23 -7.05 13.43 -29.36
N LEU A 24 -8.21 13.65 -29.98
CA LEU A 24 -8.33 14.44 -31.21
C LEU A 24 -7.88 15.89 -30.98
N VAL A 25 -8.33 16.53 -29.89
CA VAL A 25 -7.95 17.90 -29.52
C VAL A 25 -6.45 18.00 -29.25
N THR A 26 -5.87 17.04 -28.50
CA THR A 26 -4.42 17.03 -28.25
C THR A 26 -3.62 16.82 -29.54
N SER A 27 -4.09 15.97 -30.46
CA SER A 27 -3.41 15.72 -31.74
C SER A 27 -3.57 16.85 -32.77
N ALA A 28 -4.61 17.68 -32.64
CA ALA A 28 -4.88 18.81 -33.53
C ALA A 28 -4.16 20.11 -33.13
N THR A 29 -3.49 20.12 -31.97
CA THR A 29 -2.65 21.26 -31.56
C THR A 29 -1.42 21.32 -32.46
N GLY A 30 -1.48 22.15 -33.51
CA GLY A 30 -0.32 22.50 -34.31
C GLY A 30 0.73 23.23 -33.46
N SER A 31 2.00 22.96 -33.70
CA SER A 31 3.11 23.71 -33.10
C SER A 31 3.02 25.18 -33.51
N ALA A 32 2.80 26.07 -32.55
CA ALA A 32 2.90 27.51 -32.76
C ALA A 32 4.38 27.86 -32.96
N PHE A 33 4.79 28.02 -34.22
CA PHE A 33 6.11 28.53 -34.55
C PHE A 33 6.09 30.05 -34.39
N ALA A 34 6.58 30.54 -33.25
CA ALA A 34 6.90 31.95 -33.08
C ALA A 34 8.33 32.19 -33.60
N GLU A 35 8.53 33.23 -34.42
CA GLU A 35 9.86 33.67 -34.83
C GLU A 35 10.67 34.03 -33.58
N ALA A 36 11.88 33.49 -33.46
CA ALA A 36 12.72 33.76 -32.30
C ALA A 36 13.25 35.21 -32.39
N PRO A 37 13.15 36.01 -31.33
CA PRO A 37 13.76 37.34 -31.31
C PRO A 37 15.29 37.25 -31.39
N GLU A 38 15.93 38.18 -32.10
CA GLU A 38 17.38 38.19 -32.35
C GLU A 38 18.25 38.19 -31.08
N GLN A 39 17.67 38.53 -29.92
CA GLN A 39 18.36 38.56 -28.63
C GLN A 39 18.51 37.19 -27.96
N TRP A 40 17.90 36.13 -28.48
CA TRP A 40 18.08 34.79 -27.92
C TRP A 40 19.45 34.23 -28.29
N GLN A 41 20.20 33.81 -27.26
CA GLN A 41 21.47 33.13 -27.45
C GLN A 41 21.20 31.77 -28.09
N ASP A 42 21.92 31.46 -29.16
CA ASP A 42 21.89 30.15 -29.79
C ASP A 42 22.56 29.14 -28.86
N ASN A 43 21.75 28.44 -28.08
CA ASN A 43 22.21 27.41 -27.17
C ASN A 43 22.49 26.16 -28.01
N GLY A 44 23.75 25.71 -28.00
CA GLY A 44 24.15 24.52 -28.73
C GLY A 44 23.24 23.32 -28.45
N SER A 45 22.90 22.58 -29.49
CA SER A 45 21.98 21.44 -29.40
C SER A 45 22.45 20.41 -28.37
N VAL A 46 21.57 20.04 -27.45
CA VAL A 46 21.82 18.94 -26.50
C VAL A 46 21.67 17.59 -27.20
N SER A 47 22.53 16.63 -26.83
CA SER A 47 22.45 15.27 -27.37
C SER A 47 21.11 14.61 -26.99
N PRO A 48 20.42 13.89 -27.91
CA PRO A 48 19.21 13.14 -27.59
C PRO A 48 19.37 12.14 -26.45
N LEU A 49 20.56 11.55 -26.32
CA LEU A 49 20.87 10.64 -25.22
C LEU A 49 20.82 11.37 -23.87
N HIS A 50 21.32 12.61 -23.81
CA HIS A 50 21.29 13.40 -22.59
C HIS A 50 19.85 13.69 -22.15
N VAL A 51 18.99 14.04 -23.10
CA VAL A 51 17.56 14.26 -22.85
C VAL A 51 16.89 12.99 -22.33
N LEU A 52 17.15 11.83 -22.94
CA LEU A 52 16.60 10.55 -22.49
C LEU A 52 17.08 10.19 -21.08
N MET A 53 18.36 10.44 -20.79
CA MET A 53 18.94 10.16 -19.48
C MET A 53 18.26 11.00 -18.39
N VAL A 54 18.04 12.29 -18.65
CA VAL A 54 17.43 13.20 -17.69
C VAL A 54 15.93 12.93 -17.51
N LEU A 55 15.19 12.72 -18.61
CA LEU A 55 13.73 12.62 -18.57
C LEU A 55 13.22 11.21 -18.24
N VAL A 56 14.02 10.17 -18.47
CA VAL A 56 13.58 8.77 -18.24
C VAL A 56 14.45 8.08 -17.21
N VAL A 57 15.78 8.10 -17.39
CA VAL A 57 16.67 7.32 -16.52
C VAL A 57 16.68 7.87 -15.10
N ILE A 58 16.78 9.19 -14.91
CA ILE A 58 16.78 9.79 -13.56
C ILE A 58 15.47 9.48 -12.81
N PRO A 59 14.26 9.71 -13.36
CA PRO A 59 13.02 9.36 -12.66
C PRO A 59 12.90 7.87 -12.34
N VAL A 60 13.29 6.98 -13.27
CA VAL A 60 13.24 5.52 -13.03
C VAL A 60 14.24 5.10 -11.95
N ALA A 61 15.45 5.65 -11.97
CA ALA A 61 16.46 5.37 -10.96
C ALA A 61 16.01 5.88 -9.58
N LEU A 62 15.43 7.08 -9.51
CA LEU A 62 14.90 7.63 -8.28
C LEU A 62 13.74 6.77 -7.75
N PHE A 63 12.82 6.35 -8.61
CA PHE A 63 11.74 5.44 -8.25
C PHE A 63 12.28 4.11 -7.71
N ALA A 64 13.24 3.49 -8.40
CA ALA A 64 13.85 2.25 -7.97
C ALA A 64 14.56 2.40 -6.61
N LEU A 65 15.26 3.52 -6.39
CA LEU A 65 15.91 3.83 -5.12
C LEU A 65 14.87 3.96 -3.99
N ILE A 66 13.77 4.68 -4.21
CA ILE A 66 12.70 4.82 -3.23
C ILE A 66 12.08 3.44 -2.93
N CYS A 67 11.72 2.66 -3.96
CA CYS A 67 11.20 1.32 -3.77
C CYS A 67 12.17 0.45 -2.96
N LEU A 68 13.46 0.48 -3.30
CA LEU A 68 14.48 -0.25 -2.56
C LEU A 68 14.44 0.16 -1.09
N LEU A 69 14.55 1.45 -0.77
CA LEU A 69 14.57 1.94 0.61
C LEU A 69 13.29 1.59 1.39
N VAL A 70 12.14 1.61 0.74
CA VAL A 70 10.85 1.27 1.35
C VAL A 70 10.71 -0.23 1.62
N TYR A 71 11.13 -1.08 0.68
CA TYR A 71 10.97 -2.53 0.80
C TYR A 71 12.13 -3.23 1.52
N LEU A 72 13.31 -2.62 1.59
CA LEU A 72 14.49 -3.21 2.21
C LEU A 72 14.26 -3.66 3.67
N PRO A 73 13.60 -2.88 4.55
CA PRO A 73 13.33 -3.33 5.92
C PRO A 73 12.43 -4.57 5.96
N SER A 74 11.46 -4.66 5.05
CA SER A 74 10.57 -5.82 4.97
C SER A 74 11.31 -7.07 4.48
N MET A 75 12.28 -6.92 3.58
CA MET A 75 13.10 -8.03 3.11
C MET A 75 14.08 -8.53 4.19
N LYS A 76 14.51 -7.64 5.10
CA LYS A 76 15.37 -8.00 6.24
C LYS A 76 14.61 -8.55 7.44
N LYS A 77 13.28 -8.42 7.48
CA LYS A 77 12.45 -8.93 8.57
C LYS A 77 12.50 -10.47 8.54
N GLY A 78 12.74 -11.07 9.71
CA GLY A 78 12.95 -12.51 9.85
C GLY A 78 11.73 -13.37 9.47
N GLN A 79 11.89 -14.69 9.62
CA GLN A 79 10.84 -15.65 9.29
C GLN A 79 9.55 -15.39 10.07
N LEU A 80 8.43 -15.40 9.34
CA LEU A 80 7.09 -15.40 9.92
C LEU A 80 6.81 -16.75 10.61
N TYR A 81 5.75 -16.79 11.42
CA TYR A 81 5.25 -18.03 12.00
C TYR A 81 4.97 -19.07 10.91
N GLN A 82 5.49 -20.27 11.11
CA GLN A 82 5.35 -21.41 10.19
C GLN A 82 4.61 -22.54 10.94
N PRO A 83 3.37 -22.88 10.52
CA PRO A 83 2.65 -24.02 11.09
C PRO A 83 3.46 -25.31 10.95
N GLY A 84 3.52 -26.11 12.01
CA GLY A 84 4.28 -27.38 12.04
C GLY A 84 5.75 -27.25 12.46
N LEU A 85 6.31 -26.04 12.57
CA LEU A 85 7.58 -25.81 13.25
C LEU A 85 7.35 -25.46 14.72
N ALA A 86 8.33 -25.80 15.58
CA ALA A 86 8.32 -25.38 16.98
C ALA A 86 8.30 -23.84 17.08
N TRP A 87 7.52 -23.32 18.03
CA TRP A 87 7.44 -21.89 18.30
C TRP A 87 8.82 -21.34 18.73
N ARG A 88 9.28 -20.27 18.07
CA ARG A 88 10.62 -19.69 18.27
C ARG A 88 10.63 -18.27 18.85
N ASN A 89 9.45 -17.70 19.09
CA ASN A 89 9.31 -16.35 19.65
C ASN A 89 8.99 -16.42 21.15
N GLU A 90 9.05 -15.29 21.83
CA GLU A 90 8.60 -15.17 23.21
C GLU A 90 7.07 -15.44 23.30
N PRO A 91 6.56 -16.09 24.36
CA PRO A 91 5.13 -16.17 24.60
C PRO A 91 4.54 -14.78 24.87
N GLU A 92 3.58 -14.37 24.05
CA GLU A 92 2.89 -13.09 24.21
C GLU A 92 1.42 -13.30 24.59
N TRP A 93 0.97 -12.61 25.64
CA TRP A 93 -0.44 -12.58 26.04
C TRP A 93 -1.12 -11.34 25.46
N PHE A 94 -1.92 -11.53 24.41
CA PHE A 94 -2.75 -10.49 23.85
C PHE A 94 -4.02 -10.27 24.70
N GLY A 95 -4.21 -9.05 25.22
CA GLY A 95 -5.37 -8.70 26.03
C GLY A 95 -5.20 -8.92 27.55
N GLY A 96 -3.98 -9.21 28.02
CA GLY A 96 -3.65 -9.23 29.45
C GLY A 96 -3.73 -7.84 30.12
N PRO A 97 -3.51 -7.78 31.44
CA PRO A 97 -3.43 -6.51 32.18
C PRO A 97 -2.49 -5.52 31.49
N ARG A 98 -2.82 -4.22 31.48
CA ARG A 98 -2.17 -3.17 30.66
C ARG A 98 -0.69 -2.87 30.99
N GLY A 99 0.02 -3.74 31.70
CA GLY A 99 1.43 -3.57 32.07
C GLY A 99 2.33 -4.76 31.70
N GLY A 100 1.95 -5.58 30.71
CA GLY A 100 2.77 -6.71 30.28
C GLY A 100 2.64 -7.95 31.18
N ALA A 101 3.36 -9.02 30.83
CA ALA A 101 3.30 -10.30 31.56
C ALA A 101 3.80 -10.15 33.00
N GLU A 102 4.74 -9.23 33.27
CA GLU A 102 5.21 -8.89 34.62
C GLU A 102 4.12 -8.27 35.50
N SER A 103 3.11 -7.64 34.90
CA SER A 103 1.97 -7.06 35.62
C SER A 103 0.87 -8.07 35.92
N ALA A 104 0.95 -9.29 35.39
CA ALA A 104 0.04 -10.37 35.75
C ALA A 104 0.18 -10.75 37.22
N ASP A 105 1.41 -10.77 37.75
CA ASP A 105 1.70 -11.01 39.18
C ASP A 105 1.28 -9.82 40.08
N VAL A 106 1.27 -8.61 39.53
CA VAL A 106 0.96 -7.36 40.27
C VAL A 106 -0.52 -6.98 40.18
N SER A 107 -1.32 -7.73 39.42
CA SER A 107 -2.76 -7.48 39.29
C SER A 107 -3.47 -7.77 40.62
N GLN A 108 -3.59 -6.75 41.45
CA GLN A 108 -4.54 -6.73 42.56
C GLN A 108 -5.94 -7.10 42.03
N PRO A 109 -6.71 -7.94 42.73
CA PRO A 109 -8.02 -8.41 42.31
C PRO A 109 -9.05 -7.27 42.41
N GLY A 110 -8.99 -6.31 41.49
CA GLY A 110 -9.81 -5.09 41.59
C GLY A 110 -10.03 -4.27 40.31
N PHE A 111 -9.33 -4.53 39.19
CA PHE A 111 -9.69 -3.86 37.93
C PHE A 111 -10.66 -4.72 37.11
N VAL A 112 -11.95 -4.55 37.42
CA VAL A 112 -13.06 -5.13 36.67
C VAL A 112 -13.38 -4.23 35.47
N GLY A 113 -12.88 -4.61 34.30
CA GLY A 113 -13.46 -4.16 33.03
C GLY A 113 -14.73 -4.97 32.74
N ALA A 114 -15.89 -4.32 32.88
CA ALA A 114 -17.24 -4.81 32.54
C ALA A 114 -17.64 -6.19 33.11
N GLY A 115 -18.09 -6.19 34.37
CA GLY A 115 -18.81 -7.32 34.97
C GLY A 115 -18.46 -7.55 36.43
N SER A 116 -18.79 -6.60 37.31
CA SER A 116 -18.73 -6.85 38.76
C SER A 116 -19.99 -7.58 39.16
N ALA A 117 -19.86 -8.89 39.39
CA ALA A 117 -20.77 -9.62 40.25
C ALA A 117 -19.89 -10.52 41.11
N THR A 118 -19.83 -10.19 42.39
CA THR A 118 -19.54 -11.09 43.51
C THR A 118 -19.72 -12.57 43.15
N ASP A 119 -18.63 -13.28 42.81
CA ASP A 119 -18.64 -14.73 42.87
C ASP A 119 -17.23 -15.33 42.86
N THR A 120 -17.03 -16.20 43.83
CA THR A 120 -15.89 -17.06 44.07
C THR A 120 -16.13 -18.35 43.28
N ASP A 121 -15.36 -18.64 42.23
CA ASP A 121 -15.20 -20.02 41.75
C ASP A 121 -13.73 -20.34 41.42
N PRO A 122 -13.15 -21.37 42.09
CA PRO A 122 -11.83 -21.94 41.85
C PRO A 122 -11.60 -22.69 40.53
N ASP A 123 -12.59 -22.91 39.65
CA ASP A 123 -12.39 -23.60 38.35
C ASP A 123 -13.31 -23.07 37.21
N ARG A 124 -13.12 -21.83 36.76
CA ARG A 124 -13.87 -21.30 35.60
C ARG A 124 -13.43 -21.93 34.27
N GLY A 125 -14.21 -22.93 33.83
CA GLY A 125 -14.56 -23.35 32.45
C GLY A 125 -13.46 -23.49 31.38
N GLY A 126 -13.33 -24.68 30.77
CA GLY A 126 -12.35 -24.96 29.71
C GLY A 126 -12.97 -25.38 28.37
N ALA A 127 -12.41 -24.89 27.26
CA ALA A 127 -12.67 -25.36 25.90
C ALA A 127 -11.34 -25.82 25.28
N SER A 128 -11.32 -27.01 24.68
CA SER A 128 -10.13 -27.56 24.01
C SER A 128 -10.47 -28.06 22.62
N GLY A 129 -9.48 -28.04 21.73
CA GLY A 129 -9.55 -28.58 20.38
C GLY A 129 -8.16 -29.03 19.93
N ARG A 130 -8.11 -30.02 19.03
CA ARG A 130 -6.86 -30.52 18.42
C ARG A 130 -6.99 -30.38 16.91
N TRP A 131 -6.05 -29.66 16.32
CA TRP A 131 -5.95 -29.39 14.88
C TRP A 131 -4.72 -30.07 14.30
#